data_AF-A0A969MPP4-F1
#
_entry.id   AF-A0A969MPP4-F1
#
_cell.length_a   1.000
_cell.length_b   1.000
_cell.length_c   1.000
_cell.angle_alpha   90.00
_cell.angle_beta   90.00
_cell.angle_gamma   90.00
#
_symmetry.space_group_name_H-M   'P 1'
#
loop_
_entity.id
_entity.type
_entity.pdbx_description
1 polymer ?
#
loop_
_entity_poly.entity_id
_entity_poly.type
_entity_poly.pdbx_seq_one_letter_code
_entity_poly.pdbx_strand_id
1 'polypeptide(L)'
;MSYNLFLDDFRIPADGFNILGRNEYLKLKWVVVRSHNEFVDYILKNGMPDLISFDHDLADEHYAPPQFWDEKYNQWAEKKGFKEKTGMDSAKWLVEFCMDNKVSLPNYFVHSMNSAGRANIQGLLDNYSKFEKQNDKENS
;
A
#
# COMPACT_ATOMS: atom_id res chain seq x y z
N MET A 1 -9.46 15.79 -10.65
CA MET A 1 -8.80 16.56 -9.57
C MET A 1 -7.60 15.75 -9.13
N SER A 2 -6.45 16.39 -8.94
CA SER A 2 -5.28 15.74 -8.35
C SER A 2 -5.55 15.43 -6.87
N TYR A 3 -5.20 14.22 -6.43
CA TYR A 3 -5.41 13.77 -5.04
C TYR A 3 -4.38 12.72 -4.64
N ASN A 4 -4.20 12.56 -3.33
CA ASN A 4 -3.30 11.59 -2.74
C ASN A 4 -4.11 10.64 -1.85
N LEU A 5 -3.70 9.38 -1.78
CA LEU A 5 -4.47 8.34 -1.11
C LEU A 5 -3.66 7.72 0.04
N PHE A 6 -4.26 7.64 1.21
CA PHE A 6 -3.66 7.08 2.42
C PHE A 6 -4.46 5.82 2.79
N LEU A 7 -3.86 4.65 2.57
CA LEU A 7 -4.46 3.35 2.85
C LEU A 7 -3.98 2.88 4.22
N ASP A 8 -4.88 2.94 5.19
CA ASP A 8 -4.64 2.53 6.57
C ASP A 8 -5.99 2.36 7.27
N ASP A 9 -6.18 1.29 8.03
CA ASP A 9 -7.44 0.97 8.70
C ASP A 9 -7.72 1.85 9.94
N PHE A 10 -6.67 2.41 10.57
CA PHE A 10 -6.75 3.14 11.83
C PHE A 10 -6.16 4.55 11.77
N ARG A 11 -4.90 4.67 11.34
CA ARG A 11 -4.10 5.90 11.41
C ARG A 11 -4.52 6.95 10.40
N ILE A 12 -4.06 8.17 10.60
CA ILE A 12 -4.27 9.30 9.69
C ILE A 12 -2.93 9.80 9.12
N PRO A 13 -2.92 10.64 8.07
CA PRO A 13 -1.68 11.12 7.46
C PRO A 13 -0.68 11.73 8.44
N ALA A 14 -1.15 12.42 9.49
CA ALA A 14 -0.29 12.96 10.53
C ALA A 14 0.55 11.89 11.26
N ASP A 15 0.02 10.67 11.43
CA ASP A 15 0.77 9.55 11.99
C ASP A 15 1.83 9.05 11.00
N GLY A 16 1.53 9.07 9.70
CA GLY A 16 2.51 8.80 8.64
C GLY A 16 3.71 9.75 8.70
N PHE A 17 3.50 11.03 9.05
CA PHE A 17 4.60 11.97 9.34
C PHE A 17 5.43 11.50 10.53
N ASN A 18 4.80 11.07 11.63
CA ASN A 18 5.52 10.60 12.81
C ASN A 18 6.35 9.33 12.51
N ILE A 19 5.91 8.51 11.56
CA ILE A 19 6.61 7.26 11.17
C ILE A 19 7.76 7.52 10.18
N LEU A 20 7.55 8.35 9.16
CA LEU A 20 8.50 8.54 8.06
C LEU A 20 9.22 9.89 8.03
N GLY A 21 8.77 10.89 8.80
CA GLY A 21 9.31 12.25 8.79
C GLY A 21 9.12 13.01 7.47
N ARG A 22 8.20 12.56 6.61
CA ARG A 22 7.94 13.12 5.27
C ARG A 22 6.95 14.28 5.34
N ASN A 23 7.38 15.48 4.97
CA ASN A 23 6.54 16.69 5.01
C ASN A 23 5.29 16.62 4.11
N GLU A 24 5.29 15.74 3.11
CA GLU A 24 4.17 15.46 2.22
C GLU A 24 2.90 15.07 3.00
N TYR A 25 3.04 14.36 4.12
CA TYR A 25 1.91 14.01 4.99
C TYR A 25 1.20 15.21 5.60
N LEU A 26 1.93 16.32 5.82
CA LEU A 26 1.38 17.54 6.41
C LEU A 26 0.94 18.56 5.36
N LYS A 27 1.54 18.51 4.16
CA LYS A 27 1.35 19.53 3.11
C LYS A 27 0.34 19.13 2.05
N LEU A 28 0.23 17.83 1.75
CA LEU A 28 -0.65 17.35 0.70
C LEU A 28 -2.05 17.07 1.24
N LYS A 29 -3.04 17.15 0.35
CA LYS A 29 -4.41 16.73 0.66
C LYS A 29 -4.53 15.23 0.45
N TRP A 30 -4.88 14.52 1.52
CA TRP A 30 -5.02 13.07 1.53
C TRP A 30 -6.49 12.67 1.63
N VAL A 31 -6.85 11.68 0.83
CA VAL A 31 -8.06 10.87 1.01
C VAL A 31 -7.64 9.64 1.79
N VAL A 32 -8.31 9.37 2.90
CA VAL A 32 -8.06 8.18 3.69
C VAL A 32 -9.05 7.10 3.28
N VAL A 33 -8.55 5.90 2.99
CA VAL A 33 -9.35 4.69 2.74
C VAL A 33 -8.95 3.62 3.73
N ARG A 34 -9.92 2.87 4.23
CA ARG A 34 -9.72 1.99 5.40
C ARG A 34 -9.56 0.51 5.07
N SER A 35 -9.80 0.13 3.82
CA SER A 35 -9.77 -1.27 3.40
C SER A 35 -9.33 -1.40 1.95
N HIS A 36 -8.94 -2.62 1.56
CA HIS A 36 -8.64 -2.92 0.15
C HIS A 36 -9.82 -2.61 -0.78
N ASN A 37 -11.06 -2.89 -0.36
CA ASN A 37 -12.22 -2.63 -1.20
C ASN A 37 -12.43 -1.13 -1.42
N GLU A 38 -12.31 -0.32 -0.35
CA GLU A 38 -12.36 1.14 -0.49
C GLU A 38 -11.22 1.68 -1.36
N PHE A 39 -10.02 1.11 -1.25
CA PHE A 39 -8.89 1.47 -2.10
C PHE A 39 -9.21 1.29 -3.59
N VAL A 40 -9.71 0.10 -3.95
CA VAL A 40 -10.09 -0.25 -5.32
C VAL A 40 -11.21 0.64 -5.81
N ASP A 41 -12.31 0.72 -5.04
CA ASP A 41 -13.50 1.49 -5.42
C ASP A 41 -13.18 2.97 -5.61
N TYR A 42 -12.32 3.54 -4.75
CA TYR A 42 -11.95 4.95 -4.85
C TYR A 42 -11.13 5.24 -6.11
N ILE A 43 -10.17 4.39 -6.45
CA ILE A 43 -9.36 4.54 -7.67
C ILE A 43 -10.21 4.34 -8.92
N LEU A 44 -11.07 3.31 -8.96
CA LEU A 44 -11.96 3.08 -10.09
C LEU A 44 -12.92 4.25 -10.32
N LYS A 45 -13.40 4.89 -9.24
CA LYS A 45 -14.34 6.01 -9.31
C LYS A 45 -13.67 7.35 -9.63
N ASN A 46 -12.46 7.60 -9.13
CA ASN A 46 -11.84 8.94 -9.18
C ASN A 46 -10.60 9.02 -10.08
N GLY A 47 -10.15 7.89 -10.64
CA GLY A 47 -8.93 7.79 -11.43
C GLY A 47 -7.69 7.52 -10.58
N MET A 48 -6.51 7.53 -11.21
CA MET A 48 -5.24 7.29 -10.52
C MET A 48 -4.85 8.50 -9.63
N PRO A 49 -4.50 8.30 -8.34
CA PRO A 49 -3.93 9.34 -7.50
C PRO A 49 -2.49 9.71 -7.89
N ASP A 50 -1.99 10.86 -7.45
CA ASP A 50 -0.60 11.28 -7.72
C ASP A 50 0.41 10.61 -6.77
N LEU A 51 -0.04 10.31 -5.55
CA LEU A 51 0.74 9.68 -4.48
C LEU A 51 -0.15 8.76 -3.67
N ILE A 52 0.37 7.58 -3.34
CA ILE A 52 -0.28 6.62 -2.43
C ILE A 52 0.63 6.33 -1.25
N SER A 53 0.05 6.21 -0.05
CA SER A 53 0.76 5.70 1.11
C SER A 53 0.10 4.44 1.66
N PHE A 54 0.88 3.37 1.79
CA PHE A 54 0.39 2.05 2.19
C PHE A 54 0.76 1.71 3.64
N ASP A 55 -0.23 1.29 4.42
CA ASP A 55 -0.03 0.32 5.49
C ASP A 55 -0.13 -1.11 4.96
N HIS A 56 0.59 -2.03 5.59
CA HIS A 56 0.51 -3.46 5.29
C HIS A 56 -0.69 -4.12 5.97
N ASP A 57 -0.90 -3.84 7.25
CA ASP A 57 -1.98 -4.43 8.03
C ASP A 57 -3.24 -3.54 7.86
N LEU A 58 -4.35 -4.10 7.37
CA LEU A 58 -5.60 -3.35 7.09
C LEU A 58 -6.82 -3.88 7.83
N ALA A 59 -6.58 -4.76 8.80
CA ALA A 59 -7.63 -5.29 9.64
C ALA A 59 -7.06 -5.79 10.96
N ASP A 60 -7.87 -5.67 12.02
CA ASP A 60 -7.56 -6.18 13.35
C ASP A 60 -7.16 -7.66 13.36
N GLU A 61 -7.68 -8.45 12.41
CA GLU A 61 -7.38 -9.88 12.32
C GLU A 61 -5.91 -10.18 11.98
N HIS A 62 -5.18 -9.25 11.37
CA HIS A 62 -3.77 -9.41 11.06
C HIS A 62 -2.83 -9.12 12.25
N TYR A 63 -3.35 -8.58 13.36
CA TYR A 63 -2.56 -8.40 14.58
C TYR A 63 -2.50 -9.70 15.37
N ALA A 64 -1.37 -10.38 15.27
CA ALA A 64 -1.04 -11.45 16.18
C ALA A 64 -0.95 -10.91 17.61
N PRO A 65 -1.48 -11.63 18.62
CA PRO A 65 -1.17 -11.34 20.01
C PRO A 65 0.36 -11.34 20.24
N PRO A 66 0.91 -10.51 21.16
CA PRO A 66 2.36 -10.33 21.32
C PRO A 66 3.17 -11.63 21.48
N GLN A 67 2.58 -12.67 22.08
CA GLN A 67 3.20 -13.98 22.23
C GLN A 67 3.43 -14.77 20.91
N PHE A 68 2.82 -14.32 19.82
CA PHE A 68 2.92 -14.89 18.48
C PHE A 68 3.64 -13.98 17.49
N TRP A 69 4.34 -12.94 17.95
CA TRP A 69 5.19 -12.11 17.08
C TRP A 69 6.43 -12.88 16.62
N ASP A 70 7.16 -12.31 15.66
CA ASP A 70 8.38 -12.84 15.06
C ASP A 70 8.21 -14.21 14.37
N GLU A 71 9.12 -15.16 14.61
CA GLU A 71 9.17 -16.48 13.97
C GLU A 71 7.89 -17.32 14.20
N LYS A 72 7.08 -16.95 15.19
CA LYS A 72 5.82 -17.64 15.54
C LYS A 72 4.62 -17.07 14.79
N TYR A 73 4.77 -15.94 14.10
CA TYR A 73 3.68 -15.29 13.38
C TYR A 73 3.09 -16.18 12.31
N ASN A 74 3.94 -16.77 11.46
CA ASN A 74 3.50 -17.61 10.34
C ASN A 74 2.66 -18.81 10.82
N GLN A 75 3.08 -19.47 11.91
CA GLN A 75 2.33 -20.59 12.48
C GLN A 75 0.97 -20.19 13.05
N TRP A 76 0.85 -18.96 13.56
CA TRP A 76 -0.41 -18.41 14.05
C TRP A 76 -1.32 -18.00 12.90
N ALA A 77 -0.76 -17.31 11.90
CA ALA A 77 -1.42 -16.86 10.68
C ALA A 77 -2.05 -18.01 9.88
N GLU A 78 -1.29 -19.08 9.63
CA GLU A 78 -1.75 -20.26 8.88
C GLU A 78 -2.98 -20.94 9.50
N LYS A 79 -3.14 -20.82 10.83
CA LYS A 79 -4.26 -21.41 11.57
C LYS A 79 -5.50 -20.52 11.64
N LYS A 80 -5.38 -19.23 11.30
CA LYS A 80 -6.45 -18.24 11.45
C LYS A 80 -7.38 -18.17 10.25
N GLY A 81 -6.88 -18.45 9.05
CA GLY A 81 -7.67 -18.39 7.82
C GLY A 81 -8.21 -16.96 7.56
N PHE A 82 -7.29 -15.99 7.50
CA PHE A 82 -7.62 -14.58 7.26
C PHE A 82 -8.50 -14.42 6.02
N LYS A 83 -9.48 -13.53 6.13
CA LYS A 83 -10.43 -13.20 5.07
C LYS A 83 -10.19 -11.81 4.52
N GLU A 84 -9.67 -10.93 5.35
CA GLU A 84 -9.38 -9.55 5.00
C GLU A 84 -8.10 -9.47 4.19
N LYS A 85 -8.10 -8.55 3.23
CA LYS A 85 -6.96 -8.29 2.37
C LYS A 85 -6.00 -7.32 3.05
N THR A 86 -4.72 -7.45 2.75
CA THR A 86 -3.64 -6.62 3.27
C THR A 86 -3.30 -5.47 2.31
N GLY A 87 -2.45 -4.56 2.75
CA GLY A 87 -1.82 -3.57 1.88
C GLY A 87 -1.02 -4.19 0.74
N MET A 88 -0.51 -5.41 0.92
CA MET A 88 0.17 -6.14 -0.15
C MET A 88 -0.79 -6.51 -1.27
N ASP A 89 -2.03 -6.90 -0.94
CA ASP A 89 -3.05 -7.21 -1.95
C ASP A 89 -3.48 -5.96 -2.72
N SER A 90 -3.53 -4.81 -2.03
CA SER A 90 -3.79 -3.51 -2.66
C SER A 90 -2.66 -3.08 -3.59
N ALA A 91 -1.40 -3.32 -3.20
CA ALA A 91 -0.24 -3.03 -4.05
C ALA A 91 -0.17 -3.94 -5.30
N LYS A 92 -0.49 -5.23 -5.16
CA LYS A 92 -0.60 -6.16 -6.30
C LYS A 92 -1.68 -5.73 -7.28
N TRP A 93 -2.89 -5.46 -6.76
CA TRP A 93 -3.99 -4.99 -7.57
C TRP A 93 -3.63 -3.69 -8.31
N LEU A 94 -2.93 -2.76 -7.66
CA LEU A 94 -2.50 -1.52 -8.28
C LEU A 94 -1.56 -1.78 -9.48
N VAL A 95 -0.60 -2.67 -9.32
CA VAL A 95 0.33 -3.05 -10.41
C VAL A 95 -0.43 -3.67 -11.58
N GLU A 96 -1.31 -4.63 -11.31
CA GLU A 96 -2.15 -5.26 -12.33
C GLU A 96 -3.01 -4.22 -13.06
N PHE A 97 -3.63 -3.31 -12.31
CA PHE A 97 -4.41 -2.21 -12.86
C PHE A 97 -3.57 -1.30 -13.76
N CYS A 98 -2.34 -0.97 -13.35
CA CYS A 98 -1.42 -0.15 -14.15
C CYS A 98 -1.06 -0.84 -15.47
N MET A 99 -0.77 -2.14 -15.41
CA MET A 99 -0.45 -2.95 -16.59
C MET A 99 -1.62 -3.05 -17.57
N ASP A 100 -2.81 -3.38 -17.08
CA ASP A 100 -4.01 -3.60 -17.90
C ASP A 100 -4.49 -2.31 -18.57
N ASN A 101 -4.38 -1.18 -17.87
CA ASN A 101 -4.85 0.12 -18.36
C ASN A 101 -3.74 0.95 -19.02
N LYS A 102 -2.50 0.44 -19.07
CA LYS A 102 -1.32 1.14 -19.60
C LYS A 102 -1.14 2.53 -18.99
N VAL A 103 -1.35 2.62 -17.68
CA VAL A 103 -1.13 3.84 -16.90
C VAL A 103 0.11 3.66 -16.03
N SER A 104 0.89 4.73 -15.88
CA SER A 104 2.11 4.68 -15.07
C SER A 104 1.82 4.49 -13.59
N LEU A 105 2.69 3.77 -12.89
CA LEU A 105 2.62 3.66 -11.44
C LEU A 105 2.70 5.06 -10.77
N PRO A 106 1.80 5.38 -9.82
CA PRO A 106 1.88 6.62 -9.08
C PRO A 106 3.09 6.65 -8.15
N ASN A 107 3.45 7.83 -7.64
CA ASN A 107 4.42 7.90 -6.56
C ASN A 107 3.87 7.15 -5.35
N TYR A 108 4.76 6.60 -4.51
CA TYR A 108 4.31 5.82 -3.38
C TYR A 108 5.21 5.95 -2.15
N PHE A 109 4.61 5.79 -0.97
CA PHE A 109 5.27 5.58 0.31
C PHE A 109 4.72 4.32 0.98
N VAL A 110 5.50 3.73 1.87
CA VAL A 110 5.04 2.63 2.71
C VAL A 110 5.28 3.02 4.17
N HIS A 111 4.21 3.42 4.85
CA HIS A 111 4.26 3.90 6.23
C HIS A 111 3.97 2.78 7.25
N SER A 112 3.88 1.54 6.79
CA SER A 112 3.74 0.39 7.68
C SER A 112 4.91 0.26 8.64
N MET A 113 4.58 -0.06 9.89
CA MET A 113 5.55 -0.42 10.93
C MET A 113 5.95 -1.89 10.87
N ASN A 114 5.20 -2.71 10.11
CA ASN A 114 5.56 -4.09 9.82
C ASN A 114 6.74 -4.11 8.83
N SER A 115 7.95 -4.41 9.31
CA SER A 115 9.18 -4.33 8.52
C SER A 115 9.18 -5.28 7.33
N ALA A 116 8.69 -6.50 7.50
CA ALA A 116 8.59 -7.50 6.44
C ALA A 116 7.51 -7.11 5.42
N GLY A 117 6.32 -6.75 5.89
CA GLY A 117 5.22 -6.29 5.04
C GLY A 117 5.60 -5.05 4.22
N ARG A 118 6.30 -4.10 4.87
CA ARG A 118 6.84 -2.91 4.23
C ARG A 118 7.84 -3.25 3.12
N ALA A 119 8.82 -4.11 3.42
CA ALA A 119 9.84 -4.51 2.46
C ALA A 119 9.23 -5.23 1.25
N ASN A 120 8.19 -6.05 1.47
CA ASN A 120 7.50 -6.76 0.41
C ASN A 120 6.72 -5.81 -0.53
N ILE A 121 5.97 -4.86 0.03
CA ILE A 121 5.25 -3.86 -0.76
C ILE A 121 6.24 -3.00 -1.55
N GLN A 122 7.28 -2.51 -0.89
CA GLN A 122 8.30 -1.68 -1.54
C GLN A 122 9.02 -2.44 -2.66
N GLY A 123 9.42 -3.69 -2.40
CA GLY A 123 10.08 -4.54 -3.40
C GLY A 123 9.21 -4.79 -4.64
N LEU A 124 7.90 -5.02 -4.46
CA LEU A 124 6.95 -5.18 -5.56
C LEU A 124 6.89 -3.92 -6.43
N LEU A 125 6.64 -2.76 -5.81
CA LEU A 125 6.44 -1.50 -6.51
C LEU A 125 7.74 -0.99 -7.16
N ASP A 126 8.89 -1.16 -6.52
CA ASP A 126 10.20 -0.83 -7.10
C ASP A 126 10.54 -1.71 -8.31
N ASN A 127 10.25 -3.00 -8.25
CA ASN A 127 10.48 -3.90 -9.37
C ASN A 127 9.59 -3.54 -10.56
N TYR A 128 8.31 -3.23 -10.32
CA TYR A 128 7.41 -2.78 -11.37
C TYR A 128 7.85 -1.43 -11.97
N SER A 129 8.21 -0.44 -11.15
CA SER A 129 8.71 0.85 -11.64
C SER A 129 9.97 0.72 -12.50
N LYS A 130 10.85 -0.24 -12.20
CA LYS A 130 12.02 -0.56 -13.03
C LYS A 130 11.60 -1.17 -14.37
N PHE A 131 10.63 -2.08 -14.36
CA PHE A 131 10.09 -2.70 -15.57
C PHE A 131 9.44 -1.66 -16.51
N GLU A 132 8.63 -0.74 -15.97
CA GLU A 132 8.05 0.36 -16.76
C GLU A 132 9.14 1.20 -17.44
N LYS A 133 10.15 1.64 -16.68
CA LYS A 133 11.28 2.44 -17.20
C LYS A 133 12.12 1.74 -18.26
N GLN A 134 12.17 0.41 -18.26
CA GLN A 134 12.88 -0.36 -19.29
C GLN A 134 12.07 -0.40 -20.58
N ASN A 135 10.77 -0.67 -20.49
CA ASN A 135 9.89 -0.68 -21.67
C ASN A 135 9.78 0.71 -22.33
N ASP A 136 9.77 1.79 -21.56
CA ASP A 136 9.73 3.15 -22.12
C ASP A 136 10.98 3.50 -22.93
N LYS A 137 12.15 2.98 -22.52
CA LYS A 137 13.43 3.19 -23.22
C LYS A 137 13.58 2.36 -24.49
N GLU A 138 12.95 1.19 -24.54
CA GLU A 138 12.97 0.32 -25.73
C GLU A 138 11.97 0.78 -26.81
N ASN A 139 10.96 1.56 -26.42
CA ASN A 139 9.93 2.08 -27.32
C ASN A 139 10.10 3.58 -27.68
N SER A 140 11.19 4.23 -27.24
CA SER A 140 11.57 5.63 -27.57
C SER A 140 12.69 5.68 -28.60
#